data_AF-A0A833ZNR0-F1
#
_entry.id   AF-A0A833ZNR0-F1
#
_cell.length_a   1.000
_cell.length_b   1.000
_cell.length_c   1.000
_cell.angle_alpha   90.00
_cell.angle_beta   90.00
_cell.angle_gamma   90.00
#
_symmetry.space_group_name_H-M   'P 1'
#
loop_
_entity.id
_entity.type
_entity.pdbx_description
1 polymer ?
#
loop_
_entity_poly.entity_id
_entity_poly.type
_entity_poly.pdbx_seq_one_letter_code
_entity_poly.pdbx_strand_id
1 'polypeptide(L)'
;MTPPPWVFCSRDALVTSAVNCMTSFVSGFVIFTVLGYMAEMRKEDVSEVAKDAGPSLLFITYAEAIANMPASTFFAIIFFLMLITLGLDSTFAGLEGVITAVLDEFPHIWAKRRELLVLCVVVTCFFGSLVTLTFGGAYVVKLLEEYATGPAVLTVVLIEAVAVCWFYGITQFCSDVKEMLGFSPGWFWRICWVAVSPLFLLFIICSFLMSPPQLRLFQYTYPHWSVILGYCIGTSSFICIPTYITYRLIVTPGTLKERIIKSITPETPTEIPCGDIRLNAI
;
A
#
# COMPACT_ATOMS: atom_id res chain seq x y z
N MET A 1 24.29 27.83 1.34
CA MET A 1 24.57 26.47 0.81
C MET A 1 23.43 25.57 1.24
N THR A 2 22.48 25.33 0.36
CA THR A 2 21.47 24.27 0.54
C THR A 2 22.20 22.92 0.48
N PRO A 3 22.02 22.02 1.45
CA PRO A 3 22.56 20.67 1.34
C PRO A 3 22.03 20.00 0.04
N PRO A 4 22.83 19.14 -0.61
CA PRO A 4 22.36 18.42 -1.79
C PRO A 4 21.14 17.55 -1.45
N PRO A 5 20.25 17.28 -2.42
CA PRO A 5 18.93 16.67 -2.21
C PRO A 5 18.96 15.29 -1.53
N TRP A 6 20.10 14.58 -1.58
CA TRP A 6 20.29 13.24 -1.02
C TRP A 6 20.35 13.18 0.51
N VAL A 7 20.57 14.32 1.20
CA VAL A 7 20.81 14.40 2.65
C VAL A 7 19.51 14.27 3.49
N PHE A 8 18.34 14.20 2.86
CA PHE A 8 17.06 14.40 3.54
C PHE A 8 16.19 13.15 3.74
N CYS A 9 16.43 12.05 3.03
CA CYS A 9 15.52 10.90 3.04
C CYS A 9 15.25 10.31 4.44
N SER A 10 16.25 10.20 5.32
CA SER A 10 16.03 9.69 6.69
C SER A 10 15.20 10.63 7.56
N ARG A 11 15.41 11.95 7.42
CA ARG A 11 14.63 12.95 8.13
C ARG A 11 13.20 12.99 7.59
N ASP A 12 13.06 12.92 6.27
CA ASP A 12 11.77 12.95 5.60
C ASP A 12 10.93 11.72 5.95
N ALA A 13 11.55 10.52 6.03
CA ALA A 13 10.88 9.32 6.51
C ALA A 13 10.39 9.44 7.96
N LEU A 14 11.22 9.98 8.86
CA LEU A 14 10.85 10.19 10.26
C LEU A 14 9.72 11.22 10.41
N VAL A 15 9.81 12.37 9.72
CA VAL A 15 8.79 13.41 9.75
C VAL A 15 7.49 12.91 9.15
N THR A 16 7.53 12.26 7.99
CA THR A 16 6.33 11.72 7.32
C THR A 16 5.63 10.69 8.20
N SER A 17 6.38 9.76 8.82
CA SER A 17 5.81 8.78 9.74
C SER A 17 5.21 9.44 10.98
N ALA A 18 5.89 10.43 11.56
CA ALA A 18 5.40 11.17 12.72
C ALA A 18 4.13 11.98 12.41
N VAL A 19 4.08 12.64 11.25
CA VAL A 19 2.91 13.39 10.78
C VAL A 19 1.73 12.43 10.54
N ASN A 20 1.94 11.29 9.89
CA ASN A 20 0.90 10.29 9.69
C ASN A 20 0.28 9.82 11.02
N CYS A 21 1.13 9.48 12.00
CA CYS A 21 0.68 9.08 13.34
C CYS A 21 -0.05 10.21 14.07
N MET A 22 0.46 11.44 14.01
CA MET A 22 -0.14 12.60 14.67
C MET A 22 -1.48 12.97 14.04
N THR A 23 -1.58 12.96 12.70
CA THR A 23 -2.84 13.18 11.99
C THR A 23 -3.87 12.12 12.36
N SER A 24 -3.46 10.84 12.44
CA SER A 24 -4.35 9.77 12.90
C SER A 24 -4.84 9.97 14.34
N PHE A 25 -3.95 10.42 15.23
CA PHE A 25 -4.28 10.72 16.62
C PHE A 25 -5.26 11.91 16.74
N VAL A 26 -5.00 13.01 16.02
CA VAL A 26 -5.90 14.18 15.97
C VAL A 26 -7.24 13.82 15.34
N SER A 27 -7.23 13.05 14.25
CA SER A 27 -8.46 12.52 13.62
C SER A 27 -9.29 11.71 14.61
N GLY A 28 -8.66 10.96 15.51
CA GLY A 28 -9.35 10.27 16.60
C GLY A 28 -10.20 11.23 17.44
N PHE A 29 -9.64 12.35 17.90
CA PHE A 29 -10.42 13.35 18.64
C PHE A 29 -11.57 13.93 17.81
N VAL A 30 -11.33 14.27 16.55
CA VAL A 30 -12.37 14.83 15.66
C VAL A 30 -13.52 13.84 15.44
N ILE A 31 -13.22 12.55 15.30
CA ILE A 31 -14.25 11.53 15.13
C ILE A 31 -15.01 11.28 16.43
N PHE A 32 -14.29 11.01 17.54
CA PHE A 32 -14.92 10.66 18.81
C PHE A 32 -15.67 11.81 19.50
N THR A 33 -15.29 13.08 19.25
CA THR A 33 -16.04 14.22 19.78
C THR A 33 -17.41 14.36 19.12
N VAL A 34 -17.50 14.18 17.81
CA VAL A 34 -18.79 14.21 17.08
C VAL A 34 -19.64 12.98 17.40
N LEU A 35 -19.01 11.80 17.54
CA LEU A 35 -19.73 10.60 18.02
C LEU A 35 -20.24 10.77 19.45
N GLY A 36 -19.47 11.41 20.32
CA GLY A 36 -19.88 11.74 21.69
C GLY A 36 -21.07 12.71 21.72
N TYR A 37 -21.05 13.73 20.86
CA TYR A 37 -22.21 14.63 20.67
C TYR A 37 -23.46 13.87 20.20
N MET A 38 -23.30 12.95 19.24
CA MET A 38 -24.39 12.14 18.71
C MET A 38 -24.94 11.17 19.77
N ALA A 39 -24.07 10.58 20.59
CA ALA A 39 -24.43 9.71 21.72
C ALA A 39 -25.22 10.47 22.79
N GLU A 40 -24.77 11.68 23.15
CA GLU A 40 -25.49 12.56 24.10
C GLU A 40 -26.88 12.92 23.58
N MET A 41 -27.00 13.25 22.28
CA MET A 41 -28.29 13.58 21.67
C MET A 41 -29.27 12.40 21.65
N ARG A 42 -28.76 11.17 21.47
CA ARG A 42 -29.56 9.93 21.48
C ARG A 42 -29.79 9.34 22.88
N LYS A 43 -29.04 9.80 23.90
CA LYS A 43 -29.00 9.19 25.24
C LYS A 43 -28.59 7.72 25.20
N GLU A 44 -27.61 7.41 24.36
CA GLU A 44 -27.04 6.07 24.20
C GLU A 44 -25.54 6.10 24.50
N ASP A 45 -24.94 4.95 24.77
CA ASP A 45 -23.49 4.84 24.92
C ASP A 45 -22.77 5.06 23.57
N VAL A 46 -21.58 5.67 23.59
CA VAL A 46 -20.78 5.92 22.38
C VAL A 46 -20.48 4.62 21.61
N SER A 47 -20.34 3.49 22.32
CA SER A 47 -20.14 2.18 21.70
C SER A 47 -21.31 1.73 20.84
N GLU A 48 -22.53 2.14 21.17
CA GLU A 48 -23.76 1.82 20.41
C GLU A 48 -23.81 2.61 19.10
N VAL A 49 -23.37 3.87 19.15
CA VAL A 49 -23.30 4.78 17.99
C VAL A 49 -22.13 4.41 17.06
N ALA A 50 -21.07 3.81 17.60
CA ALA A 50 -19.87 3.40 16.87
C ALA A 50 -19.83 1.91 16.48
N LYS A 51 -20.96 1.19 16.54
CA LYS A 51 -21.03 -0.26 16.24
C LYS A 51 -20.55 -0.64 14.85
N ASP A 52 -20.91 0.16 13.85
CA ASP A 52 -20.61 -0.12 12.46
C ASP A 52 -19.27 0.49 12.06
N ALA A 53 -18.19 -0.21 12.38
CA ALA A 53 -16.85 0.15 11.89
C ALA A 53 -16.79 0.04 10.35
N GLY A 54 -16.15 1.04 9.72
CA GLY A 54 -15.99 1.11 8.26
C GLY A 54 -16.73 2.31 7.65
N PRO A 55 -17.11 2.24 6.36
CA PRO A 55 -17.69 3.38 5.64
C PRO A 55 -18.98 3.91 6.28
N SER A 56 -19.81 3.04 6.86
CA SER A 56 -21.06 3.41 7.51
C SER A 56 -20.89 4.44 8.63
N LEU A 57 -19.79 4.38 9.38
CA LEU A 57 -19.49 5.34 10.45
C LEU A 57 -19.44 6.77 9.93
N LEU A 58 -18.79 6.98 8.77
CA LEU A 58 -18.60 8.29 8.17
C LEU A 58 -19.81 8.73 7.34
N PHE A 59 -20.40 7.80 6.56
CA PHE A 59 -21.46 8.14 5.62
C PHE A 59 -22.88 8.15 6.22
N ILE A 60 -23.08 7.53 7.39
CA ILE A 60 -24.38 7.49 8.08
C ILE A 60 -24.28 8.28 9.38
N THR A 61 -23.54 7.75 10.37
CA THR A 61 -23.52 8.31 11.72
C THR A 61 -22.95 9.72 11.75
N TYR A 62 -21.83 9.95 11.07
CA TYR A 62 -21.20 11.27 11.03
C TYR A 62 -22.01 12.29 10.23
N ALA A 63 -22.57 11.87 9.09
CA ALA A 63 -23.45 12.72 8.27
C ALA A 63 -24.71 13.15 9.04
N GLU A 64 -25.30 12.24 9.83
CA GLU A 64 -26.43 12.54 10.69
C GLU A 64 -26.06 13.51 11.81
N ALA A 65 -24.91 13.32 12.46
CA ALA A 65 -24.43 14.24 13.48
C ALA A 65 -24.25 15.67 12.93
N ILE A 66 -23.66 15.80 11.73
CA ILE A 66 -23.50 17.09 11.03
C ILE A 66 -24.86 17.71 10.68
N ALA A 67 -25.85 16.92 10.29
CA ALA A 67 -27.18 17.41 9.93
C ALA A 67 -27.89 18.12 11.11
N ASN A 68 -27.57 17.73 12.34
CA ASN A 68 -28.13 18.33 13.56
C ASN A 68 -27.38 19.58 14.06
N MET A 69 -26.25 19.93 13.43
CA MET A 69 -25.47 21.12 13.79
C MET A 69 -26.00 22.39 13.10
N PRO A 70 -25.88 23.57 13.74
CA PRO A 70 -26.14 24.83 13.06
C PRO A 70 -25.15 25.02 11.89
N ALA A 71 -25.62 25.58 10.77
CA ALA A 71 -24.87 25.69 9.52
C ALA A 71 -24.38 24.34 8.93
N SER A 72 -25.21 23.29 9.05
CA SER A 72 -24.93 21.92 8.58
C SER A 72 -24.42 21.83 7.14
N THR A 73 -24.93 22.65 6.21
CA THR A 73 -24.44 22.70 4.81
C THR A 73 -22.94 22.99 4.72
N PHE A 74 -22.43 23.92 5.53
CA PHE A 74 -21.01 24.26 5.54
C PHE A 74 -20.16 23.07 5.99
N PHE A 75 -20.53 22.45 7.12
CA PHE A 75 -19.84 21.29 7.68
C PHE A 75 -19.90 20.07 6.76
N ALA A 76 -21.03 19.84 6.09
CA ALA A 76 -21.17 18.74 5.14
C ALA A 76 -20.23 18.92 3.93
N ILE A 77 -20.15 20.13 3.35
CA ILE A 77 -19.27 20.42 2.20
C ILE A 77 -17.82 20.17 2.58
N ILE A 78 -17.32 20.73 3.69
CA ILE A 78 -15.92 20.55 4.08
C ILE A 78 -15.61 19.09 4.46
N PHE A 79 -16.57 18.37 5.07
CA PHE A 79 -16.39 16.98 5.46
C PHE A 79 -16.26 16.05 4.24
N PHE A 80 -17.19 16.13 3.30
CA PHE A 80 -17.12 15.29 2.10
C PHE A 80 -15.97 15.72 1.18
N LEU A 81 -15.66 17.01 1.09
CA LEU A 81 -14.48 17.48 0.36
C LEU A 81 -13.19 16.94 1.00
N MET A 82 -13.09 16.93 2.33
CA MET A 82 -11.98 16.31 3.06
C MET A 82 -11.83 14.83 2.70
N LEU A 83 -12.92 14.05 2.72
CA LEU A 83 -12.88 12.62 2.34
C LEU A 83 -12.38 12.42 0.90
N ILE A 84 -12.82 13.27 -0.03
CA ILE A 84 -12.34 13.25 -1.42
C ILE A 84 -10.85 13.58 -1.48
N THR A 85 -10.38 14.63 -0.80
CA THR A 85 -8.97 15.01 -0.81
C THR A 85 -8.06 13.94 -0.21
N LEU A 86 -8.49 13.27 0.88
CA LEU A 86 -7.76 12.16 1.49
C LEU A 86 -7.59 10.97 0.53
N GLY A 87 -8.63 10.67 -0.26
CA GLY A 87 -8.59 9.65 -1.29
C GLY A 87 -7.71 10.02 -2.48
N LEU A 88 -7.81 11.27 -2.95
CA LEU A 88 -7.11 11.74 -4.15
C LEU A 88 -5.59 11.59 -4.04
N ASP A 89 -4.99 12.12 -2.98
CA ASP A 89 -3.52 12.09 -2.81
C ASP A 89 -2.99 10.65 -2.76
N SER A 90 -3.70 9.77 -2.05
CA SER A 90 -3.35 8.35 -1.94
C SER A 90 -3.45 7.62 -3.29
N THR A 91 -4.51 7.90 -4.07
CA THR A 91 -4.68 7.29 -5.39
C THR A 91 -3.64 7.77 -6.40
N PHE A 92 -3.24 9.05 -6.34
CA PHE A 92 -2.19 9.57 -7.20
C PHE A 92 -0.85 8.91 -6.90
N ALA A 93 -0.47 8.76 -5.63
CA ALA A 93 0.76 8.08 -5.25
C ALA A 93 0.78 6.61 -5.74
N GLY A 94 -0.34 5.89 -5.57
CA GLY A 94 -0.46 4.50 -6.01
C GLY A 94 -0.35 4.33 -7.53
N LEU A 95 -1.08 5.16 -8.30
CA LEU A 95 -1.02 5.13 -9.77
C LEU A 95 0.35 5.55 -10.28
N GLU A 96 0.95 6.60 -9.71
CA GLU A 96 2.28 7.07 -10.10
C GLU A 96 3.34 5.99 -9.87
N GLY A 97 3.26 5.23 -8.77
CA GLY A 97 4.16 4.10 -8.52
C GLY A 97 4.08 3.02 -9.61
N VAL A 98 2.87 2.63 -10.01
CA VAL A 98 2.67 1.64 -11.08
C VAL A 98 3.13 2.17 -12.44
N ILE A 99 2.78 3.42 -12.76
CA ILE A 99 3.14 4.05 -14.03
C ILE A 99 4.67 4.18 -14.14
N THR A 100 5.33 4.60 -13.07
CA THR A 100 6.80 4.71 -13.02
C THR A 100 7.45 3.35 -13.19
N ALA A 101 6.97 2.31 -12.50
CA ALA A 101 7.51 0.95 -12.66
C ALA A 101 7.41 0.43 -14.10
N VAL A 102 6.29 0.67 -14.79
CA VAL A 102 6.13 0.26 -16.20
C VAL A 102 6.99 1.08 -17.15
N LEU A 103 7.16 2.39 -16.88
CA LEU A 103 8.02 3.27 -17.67
C LEU A 103 9.50 2.89 -17.55
N ASP A 104 9.95 2.54 -16.35
CA ASP A 104 11.34 2.17 -16.06
C ASP A 104 11.68 0.78 -16.64
N GLU A 105 10.73 -0.16 -16.65
CA GLU A 105 10.93 -1.50 -17.24
C GLU A 105 10.91 -1.47 -18.79
N PHE A 106 10.06 -0.63 -19.40
CA PHE A 106 9.90 -0.55 -20.85
C PHE A 106 10.13 0.87 -21.42
N PRO A 107 11.31 1.49 -21.20
CA PRO A 107 11.56 2.88 -21.54
C PRO A 107 11.50 3.14 -23.05
N HIS A 108 12.01 2.20 -23.85
CA HIS A 108 12.03 2.34 -25.32
C HIS A 108 10.62 2.44 -25.93
N ILE A 109 9.62 1.82 -25.30
CA ILE A 109 8.24 1.77 -25.83
C ILE A 109 7.42 2.95 -25.30
N TRP A 110 7.50 3.22 -23.99
CA TRP A 110 6.55 4.09 -23.30
C TRP A 110 7.10 5.47 -22.91
N ALA A 111 8.43 5.68 -22.87
CA ALA A 111 9.00 6.95 -22.39
C ALA A 111 8.52 8.18 -23.20
N LYS A 112 8.28 8.03 -24.50
CA LYS A 112 7.78 9.11 -25.38
C LYS A 112 6.25 9.28 -25.35
N ARG A 113 5.52 8.37 -24.70
CA ARG A 113 4.06 8.26 -24.75
C ARG A 113 3.44 8.08 -23.36
N ARG A 114 4.00 8.75 -22.34
CA ARG A 114 3.52 8.66 -20.96
C ARG A 114 2.03 8.95 -20.81
N GLU A 115 1.50 9.96 -21.51
CA GLU A 115 0.07 10.31 -21.45
C GLU A 115 -0.84 9.16 -21.91
N LEU A 116 -0.43 8.41 -22.94
CA LEU A 116 -1.18 7.24 -23.42
C LEU A 116 -1.13 6.08 -22.42
N LEU A 117 0.00 5.89 -21.73
CA LEU A 117 0.12 4.91 -20.65
C LEU A 117 -0.81 5.27 -19.48
N VAL A 118 -0.78 6.53 -19.05
CA VAL A 118 -1.66 7.05 -17.99
C VAL A 118 -3.13 6.82 -18.36
N LEU A 119 -3.53 7.19 -19.59
CA LEU A 119 -4.89 6.98 -20.08
C LEU A 119 -5.27 5.49 -20.07
N CYS A 120 -4.37 4.61 -20.53
CA CYS A 120 -4.59 3.16 -20.53
C CYS A 120 -4.83 2.61 -19.10
N VAL A 121 -3.99 3.02 -18.14
CA VAL A 121 -4.12 2.60 -16.74
C VAL A 121 -5.42 3.12 -16.14
N VAL A 122 -5.75 4.40 -16.32
CA VAL A 122 -7.00 4.99 -15.81
C VAL A 122 -8.24 4.32 -16.39
N VAL A 123 -8.25 4.07 -17.70
CA VAL A 123 -9.35 3.35 -18.37
C VAL A 123 -9.47 1.91 -17.83
N THR A 124 -8.34 1.23 -17.59
CA THR A 124 -8.33 -0.11 -17.00
C THR A 124 -8.88 -0.10 -15.57
N CYS A 125 -8.49 0.87 -14.74
CA CYS A 125 -9.04 1.07 -13.40
C CYS A 125 -10.55 1.35 -13.44
N PHE A 126 -11.02 2.13 -14.42
CA PHE A 126 -12.45 2.41 -14.60
C PHE A 126 -13.24 1.14 -14.95
N PHE A 127 -12.77 0.33 -15.89
CA PHE A 127 -13.42 -0.95 -16.20
C PHE A 127 -13.36 -1.92 -15.01
N GLY A 128 -12.25 -1.93 -14.27
CA GLY A 128 -12.12 -2.70 -13.03
C GLY A 128 -13.09 -2.26 -11.94
N SER A 129 -13.39 -0.96 -11.84
CA SER A 129 -14.33 -0.43 -10.84
C SER A 129 -15.81 -0.57 -11.24
N LEU A 130 -16.14 -0.93 -12.49
CA LEU A 130 -17.54 -1.18 -12.87
C LEU A 130 -18.21 -2.25 -11.99
N VAL A 131 -17.47 -3.25 -11.51
CA VAL A 131 -17.99 -4.27 -10.60
C VAL A 131 -18.38 -3.67 -9.23
N THR A 132 -17.67 -2.64 -8.77
CA THR A 132 -17.94 -1.95 -7.50
C THR A 132 -18.97 -0.83 -7.62
N LEU A 133 -19.35 -0.44 -8.85
CA LEU A 133 -20.41 0.54 -9.12
C LEU A 133 -21.82 -0.06 -9.22
N THR A 134 -21.96 -1.37 -9.00
CA THR A 134 -23.27 -2.05 -8.97
C THR A 134 -24.04 -1.77 -7.68
N PHE A 135 -25.35 -2.10 -7.63
CA PHE A 135 -26.15 -1.98 -6.40
C PHE A 135 -25.57 -2.77 -5.21
N GLY A 136 -24.91 -3.90 -5.48
CA GLY A 136 -24.19 -4.71 -4.48
C GLY A 136 -22.72 -4.31 -4.30
N GLY A 137 -22.29 -3.18 -4.88
CA GLY A 137 -20.89 -2.77 -4.96
C GLY A 137 -20.19 -2.66 -3.60
N ALA A 138 -20.90 -2.21 -2.56
CA ALA A 138 -20.37 -2.14 -1.20
C ALA A 138 -19.90 -3.52 -0.68
N TYR A 139 -20.58 -4.60 -1.05
CA TYR A 139 -20.16 -5.95 -0.68
C TYR A 139 -18.88 -6.37 -1.41
N VAL A 140 -18.75 -5.99 -2.68
CA VAL A 140 -17.54 -6.26 -3.47
C VAL A 140 -16.36 -5.47 -2.92
N VAL A 141 -16.55 -4.20 -2.56
CA VAL A 141 -15.52 -3.35 -1.94
C VAL A 141 -15.01 -3.99 -0.66
N LYS A 142 -15.91 -4.42 0.25
CA LYS A 142 -15.50 -5.04 1.51
C LYS A 142 -14.77 -6.37 1.31
N LEU A 143 -15.19 -7.18 0.32
CA LEU A 143 -14.49 -8.42 -0.04
C LEU A 143 -13.06 -8.15 -0.54
N LEU A 144 -12.91 -7.16 -1.44
CA LEU A 144 -11.60 -6.79 -1.99
C LEU A 144 -10.69 -6.17 -0.92
N GLU A 145 -11.22 -5.27 -0.08
CA GLU A 145 -10.48 -4.64 1.01
C GLU A 145 -9.86 -5.67 1.96
N GLU A 146 -10.65 -6.64 2.41
CA GLU A 146 -10.22 -7.58 3.44
C GLU A 146 -9.36 -8.74 2.89
N TYR A 147 -9.71 -9.29 1.72
CA TYR A 147 -9.06 -10.51 1.19
C TYR A 147 -8.08 -10.26 0.05
N ALA A 148 -8.29 -9.25 -0.80
CA ALA A 148 -7.42 -9.04 -1.96
C ALA A 148 -6.09 -8.36 -1.58
N THR A 149 -6.16 -7.34 -0.72
CA THR A 149 -5.00 -6.47 -0.44
C THR A 149 -4.18 -6.96 0.76
N GLY A 150 -4.82 -7.20 1.92
CA GLY A 150 -4.15 -7.46 3.19
C GLY A 150 -3.05 -8.52 3.15
N PRO A 151 -3.39 -9.81 2.98
CA PRO A 151 -2.39 -10.88 3.01
C PRO A 151 -1.38 -10.81 1.84
N ALA A 152 -1.82 -10.36 0.67
CA ALA A 152 -0.97 -10.28 -0.53
C ALA A 152 0.13 -9.22 -0.36
N VAL A 153 -0.23 -7.99 0.03
CA VAL A 153 0.73 -6.89 0.23
C VAL A 153 1.72 -7.23 1.35
N LEU A 154 1.25 -7.75 2.48
CA LEU A 154 2.13 -8.14 3.58
C LEU A 154 3.16 -9.20 3.16
N THR A 155 2.74 -10.17 2.35
CA THR A 155 3.63 -11.23 1.84
C THR A 155 4.66 -10.67 0.87
N VAL A 156 4.27 -9.77 -0.04
CA VAL A 156 5.20 -9.11 -0.98
C VAL A 156 6.24 -8.30 -0.22
N VAL A 157 5.82 -7.48 0.75
CA VAL A 157 6.74 -6.65 1.56
C VAL A 157 7.67 -7.53 2.43
N LEU A 158 7.20 -8.68 2.92
CA LEU A 158 8.05 -9.64 3.63
C LEU A 158 9.14 -10.20 2.69
N ILE A 159 8.76 -10.62 1.48
CA ILE A 159 9.72 -11.15 0.49
C ILE A 159 10.71 -10.06 0.08
N GLU A 160 10.26 -8.83 -0.13
CA GLU A 160 11.11 -7.68 -0.43
C GLU A 160 12.10 -7.40 0.70
N ALA A 161 11.64 -7.36 1.95
CA ALA A 161 12.50 -7.17 3.11
C ALA A 161 13.57 -8.27 3.23
N VAL A 162 13.19 -9.53 2.99
CA VAL A 162 14.12 -10.67 2.97
C VAL A 162 15.10 -10.56 1.79
N ALA A 163 14.62 -10.18 0.60
CA ALA A 163 15.45 -9.99 -0.59
C ALA A 163 16.52 -8.92 -0.36
N VAL A 164 16.15 -7.75 0.17
CA VAL A 164 17.10 -6.65 0.43
C VAL A 164 18.04 -6.99 1.59
N CYS A 165 17.52 -7.48 2.72
CA CYS A 165 18.33 -7.63 3.92
C CYS A 165 19.23 -8.88 3.90
N TRP A 166 18.75 -9.99 3.34
CA TRP A 166 19.43 -11.29 3.40
C TRP A 166 20.08 -11.70 2.08
N PHE A 167 19.45 -11.45 0.93
CA PHE A 167 20.03 -11.81 -0.38
C PHE A 167 20.99 -10.74 -0.89
N TYR A 168 20.56 -9.48 -0.98
CA TYR A 168 21.44 -8.37 -1.36
C TYR A 168 22.48 -8.08 -0.26
N GLY A 169 22.07 -8.24 1.00
CA GLY A 169 22.95 -8.22 2.15
C GLY A 169 22.97 -6.87 2.86
N ILE A 170 22.66 -6.89 4.15
CA ILE A 170 22.55 -5.70 5.00
C ILE A 170 23.83 -4.84 5.01
N THR A 171 25.00 -5.46 4.87
CA THR A 171 26.28 -4.73 4.85
C THR A 171 26.44 -3.88 3.60
N GLN A 172 26.04 -4.40 2.43
CA GLN A 172 26.06 -3.66 1.18
C GLN A 172 25.01 -2.55 1.22
N PHE A 173 23.79 -2.86 1.65
CA PHE A 173 22.75 -1.85 1.82
C PHE A 173 23.16 -0.70 2.76
N CYS A 174 23.83 -1.01 3.88
CA CYS A 174 24.38 0.04 4.76
C CYS A 174 25.50 0.85 4.11
N SER A 175 26.26 0.27 3.20
CA SER A 175 27.29 0.96 2.41
C SER A 175 26.65 1.93 1.44
N ASP A 176 25.62 1.51 0.72
CA ASP A 176 24.88 2.34 -0.24
C ASP A 176 24.20 3.52 0.48
N VAL A 177 23.56 3.27 1.62
CA VAL A 177 22.98 4.33 2.47
C VAL A 177 24.06 5.30 2.97
N LYS A 178 25.25 4.80 3.31
CA LYS A 178 26.39 5.65 3.71
C LYS A 178 26.89 6.51 2.55
N GLU A 179 26.88 5.99 1.33
CA GLU A 179 27.23 6.73 0.12
C GLU A 179 26.20 7.82 -0.19
N MET A 180 24.90 7.52 -0.02
CA MET A 180 23.81 8.47 -0.27
C MET A 180 23.73 9.60 0.77
N LEU A 181 23.84 9.27 2.07
CA LEU A 181 23.63 10.22 3.18
C LEU A 181 24.93 10.78 3.76
N GLY A 182 26.08 10.17 3.45
CA GLY A 182 27.38 10.49 4.04
C GLY A 182 27.65 9.84 5.41
N PHE A 183 26.68 9.14 6.00
CA PHE A 183 26.84 8.43 7.28
C PHE A 183 26.18 7.05 7.25
N SER A 184 26.78 6.07 7.95
CA SER A 184 26.20 4.73 8.03
C SER A 184 24.96 4.73 8.93
N PRO A 185 23.91 3.98 8.58
CA PRO A 185 22.78 3.76 9.48
C PRO A 185 23.27 3.07 10.77
N GLY A 186 22.69 3.49 11.90
CA GLY A 186 23.03 2.97 13.23
C GLY A 186 22.63 1.51 13.43
N TRP A 187 23.13 0.90 14.51
CA TRP A 187 22.90 -0.51 14.81
C TRP A 187 21.41 -0.85 15.02
N PHE A 188 20.64 0.08 15.58
CA PHE A 188 19.18 -0.04 15.74
C PHE A 188 18.50 -0.35 14.40
N TRP A 189 18.75 0.46 13.37
CA TRP A 189 18.16 0.29 12.04
C TRP A 189 18.54 -1.06 11.41
N ARG A 190 19.79 -1.49 11.59
CA ARG A 190 20.26 -2.78 11.09
C ARG A 190 19.50 -3.96 11.70
N ILE A 191 19.27 -3.95 13.02
CA ILE A 191 18.46 -4.99 13.67
C ILE A 191 17.00 -4.92 13.22
N CYS A 192 16.47 -3.69 13.09
CA CYS A 192 15.10 -3.49 12.65
C CYS A 192 14.87 -4.09 11.26
N TRP A 193 15.79 -3.88 10.32
CA TRP A 193 15.69 -4.41 8.96
C TRP A 193 15.92 -5.92 8.90
N VAL A 194 16.94 -6.45 9.57
CA VAL A 194 17.31 -7.87 9.46
C VAL A 194 16.35 -8.80 10.21
N ALA A 195 15.84 -8.37 11.37
CA ALA A 195 15.10 -9.25 12.28
C ALA A 195 13.71 -8.71 12.63
N VAL A 196 13.60 -7.49 13.16
CA VAL A 196 12.32 -7.02 13.75
C VAL A 196 11.23 -6.88 12.70
N SER A 197 11.51 -6.24 11.56
CA SER A 197 10.51 -5.99 10.52
C SER A 197 10.03 -7.29 9.85
N PRO A 198 10.92 -8.20 9.41
CA PRO A 198 10.49 -9.49 8.87
C PRO A 198 9.69 -10.33 9.88
N LEU A 199 10.11 -10.37 11.15
CA LEU A 199 9.39 -11.11 12.20
C LEU A 199 8.01 -10.50 12.48
N PHE A 200 7.91 -9.17 12.51
CA PHE A 200 6.65 -8.46 12.69
C PHE A 200 5.67 -8.72 11.54
N LEU A 201 6.14 -8.64 10.29
CA LEU A 201 5.33 -8.96 9.11
C LEU A 201 4.89 -10.43 9.11
N LEU A 202 5.81 -11.35 9.42
CA LEU A 202 5.52 -12.78 9.52
C LEU A 202 4.46 -13.05 10.61
N PHE A 203 4.54 -12.38 11.75
CA PHE A 203 3.55 -12.50 12.82
C PHE A 203 2.15 -12.09 12.35
N ILE A 204 2.01 -10.97 11.65
CA ILE A 204 0.71 -10.51 11.13
C ILE A 204 0.16 -11.49 10.10
N ILE A 205 0.98 -11.96 9.16
CA ILE A 205 0.57 -12.93 8.14
C ILE A 205 0.10 -14.24 8.78
N CYS A 206 0.86 -14.79 9.72
CA CYS A 206 0.48 -16.01 10.44
C CYS A 206 -0.84 -15.81 11.21
N SER A 207 -1.02 -14.68 11.89
CA SER A 207 -2.26 -14.35 12.59
C SER A 207 -3.46 -14.32 11.64
N PHE A 208 -3.32 -13.66 10.49
CA PHE A 208 -4.37 -13.56 9.47
C PHE A 208 -4.74 -14.93 8.89
N LEU A 209 -3.74 -15.78 8.59
CA LEU A 209 -3.97 -17.12 8.06
C LEU A 209 -4.57 -18.09 9.09
N MET A 210 -4.25 -17.93 10.36
CA MET A 210 -4.80 -18.75 11.44
C MET A 210 -6.24 -18.39 11.81
N SER A 211 -6.62 -17.12 11.70
CA SER A 211 -7.96 -16.64 12.04
C SER A 211 -8.53 -15.76 10.92
N PRO A 212 -9.03 -16.36 9.82
CA PRO A 212 -9.66 -15.61 8.75
C PRO A 212 -10.91 -14.88 9.27
N PRO A 213 -11.06 -13.56 9.02
CA PRO A 213 -12.20 -12.81 9.52
C PRO A 213 -13.48 -13.27 8.84
N GLN A 214 -14.55 -13.47 9.62
CA GLN A 214 -15.88 -13.66 9.09
C GLN A 214 -16.38 -12.32 8.53
N LEU A 215 -16.59 -12.28 7.21
CA LEU A 215 -17.11 -11.09 6.56
C LEU A 215 -18.60 -10.91 6.88
N ARG A 216 -18.92 -9.77 7.46
CA ARG A 216 -20.29 -9.29 7.63
C ARG A 216 -20.30 -7.82 7.25
N LEU A 217 -21.30 -7.42 6.46
CA LEU A 217 -21.54 -6.02 6.14
C LEU A 217 -23.03 -5.74 6.27
N PHE A 218 -23.37 -4.69 7.01
CA PHE A 218 -24.75 -4.42 7.46
C PHE A 218 -25.31 -5.63 8.21
N GLN A 219 -26.37 -6.26 7.67
CA GLN A 219 -26.99 -7.47 8.22
C GLN A 219 -26.79 -8.71 7.35
N TYR A 220 -25.88 -8.63 6.37
CA TYR A 220 -25.59 -9.74 5.47
C TYR A 220 -24.29 -10.43 5.87
N THR A 221 -24.40 -11.71 6.19
CA THR A 221 -23.25 -12.60 6.39
C THR A 221 -22.85 -13.18 5.05
N TYR A 222 -21.56 -13.09 4.72
CA TYR A 222 -21.09 -13.55 3.44
C TYR A 222 -21.12 -15.09 3.38
N PRO A 223 -21.46 -15.67 2.23
CA PRO A 223 -21.49 -17.11 2.06
C PRO A 223 -20.07 -17.69 2.08
N HIS A 224 -19.90 -18.94 2.50
CA HIS A 224 -18.56 -19.55 2.63
C HIS A 224 -17.73 -19.56 1.34
N TRP A 225 -18.37 -19.61 0.16
CA TRP A 225 -17.65 -19.54 -1.12
C TRP A 225 -16.97 -18.18 -1.34
N SER A 226 -17.41 -17.10 -0.68
CA SER A 226 -16.79 -15.78 -0.82
C SER A 226 -15.38 -15.76 -0.24
N VAL A 227 -15.12 -16.54 0.80
CA VAL A 227 -13.79 -16.68 1.39
C VAL A 227 -12.85 -17.34 0.37
N ILE A 228 -13.31 -18.41 -0.29
CA ILE A 228 -12.56 -19.08 -1.36
C ILE A 228 -12.27 -18.09 -2.49
N LEU A 229 -13.28 -17.33 -2.94
CA LEU A 229 -13.10 -16.30 -3.95
C LEU A 229 -12.09 -15.23 -3.51
N GLY A 230 -12.16 -14.77 -2.26
CA GLY A 230 -11.22 -13.83 -1.67
C GLY A 230 -9.78 -14.33 -1.72
N TYR A 231 -9.54 -15.58 -1.32
CA TYR A 231 -8.22 -16.21 -1.45
C TYR A 231 -7.78 -16.35 -2.91
N CYS A 232 -8.68 -16.69 -3.84
CA CYS A 232 -8.34 -16.72 -5.26
C CYS A 232 -7.88 -15.34 -5.77
N ILE A 233 -8.56 -14.27 -5.36
CA ILE A 233 -8.17 -12.90 -5.73
C ILE A 233 -6.83 -12.53 -5.08
N GLY A 234 -6.66 -12.76 -3.77
CA GLY A 234 -5.42 -12.45 -3.06
C GLY A 234 -4.21 -13.24 -3.57
N THR A 235 -4.39 -14.52 -3.96
CA THR A 235 -3.32 -15.34 -4.54
C THR A 235 -3.05 -15.03 -6.02
N SER A 236 -4.01 -14.45 -6.74
CA SER A 236 -3.84 -14.10 -8.16
C SER A 236 -2.77 -13.04 -8.40
N SER A 237 -2.58 -12.11 -7.48
CA SER A 237 -1.49 -11.13 -7.54
C SER A 237 -0.15 -11.77 -7.15
N PHE A 238 -0.16 -12.68 -6.17
CA PHE A 238 1.05 -13.34 -5.67
C PHE A 238 1.68 -14.31 -6.67
N ILE A 239 0.89 -15.01 -7.49
CA ILE A 239 1.37 -16.06 -8.39
C ILE A 239 2.39 -15.57 -9.43
N CYS A 240 2.45 -14.27 -9.72
CA CYS A 240 3.42 -13.70 -10.66
C CYS A 240 4.87 -13.91 -10.20
N ILE A 241 5.14 -13.85 -8.89
CA ILE A 241 6.48 -14.01 -8.31
C ILE A 241 7.04 -15.43 -8.54
N PRO A 242 6.39 -16.53 -8.09
CA PRO A 242 6.90 -17.88 -8.34
C PRO A 242 6.90 -18.24 -9.82
N THR A 243 5.96 -17.72 -10.60
CA THR A 243 5.94 -17.90 -12.06
C THR A 243 7.18 -17.28 -12.70
N TYR A 244 7.56 -16.07 -12.28
CA TYR A 244 8.77 -15.40 -12.79
C TYR A 244 10.05 -16.10 -12.36
N ILE A 245 10.14 -16.57 -11.11
CA ILE A 245 11.27 -17.39 -10.64
C ILE A 245 11.43 -18.64 -11.53
N THR A 246 10.33 -19.35 -11.79
CA THR A 246 10.33 -20.55 -12.62
C THR A 246 10.74 -20.22 -14.06
N TYR A 247 10.20 -19.16 -14.64
CA TYR A 247 10.55 -18.69 -15.98
C TYR A 247 12.05 -18.36 -16.10
N ARG A 248 12.62 -17.59 -15.17
CA ARG A 248 14.05 -17.23 -15.17
C ARG A 248 14.94 -18.46 -15.02
N LEU A 249 14.56 -19.44 -14.21
CA LEU A 249 15.30 -20.69 -14.04
C LEU A 249 15.24 -21.59 -15.29
N ILE A 250 14.18 -21.52 -16.10
CA ILE A 250 14.07 -22.31 -17.34
C ILE A 250 14.89 -21.68 -18.46
N VAL A 251 14.81 -20.35 -18.62
CA VAL A 251 15.45 -19.62 -19.71
C VAL A 251 16.97 -19.49 -19.54
N THR A 252 17.46 -19.42 -18.31
CA THR A 252 18.90 -19.28 -18.06
C THR A 252 19.65 -20.58 -18.39
N PRO A 253 20.66 -20.55 -19.28
CA PRO A 253 21.47 -21.72 -19.60
C PRO A 253 22.41 -22.06 -18.42
N GLY A 254 22.76 -23.35 -18.28
CA GLY A 254 23.69 -23.85 -17.27
C GLY A 254 23.09 -24.89 -16.33
N THR A 255 23.85 -25.28 -15.30
CA THR A 255 23.40 -26.20 -14.24
C THR A 255 22.51 -25.49 -13.21
N LEU A 256 21.69 -26.22 -12.44
CA LEU A 256 20.79 -25.62 -11.44
C LEU A 256 21.52 -24.71 -10.44
N LYS A 257 22.71 -25.12 -9.99
CA LYS A 257 23.52 -24.33 -9.05
C LYS A 257 24.01 -23.02 -9.67
N GLU A 258 24.48 -23.08 -10.92
CA GLU A 258 24.92 -21.88 -11.66
C GLU A 258 23.76 -20.93 -11.93
N ARG A 259 22.58 -21.47 -12.32
CA ARG A 259 21.37 -20.67 -12.57
C ARG A 259 20.93 -19.91 -11.33
N ILE A 260 20.92 -20.57 -10.16
CA ILE A 260 20.53 -19.94 -8.89
C ILE A 260 21.54 -18.85 -8.49
N ILE A 261 22.84 -19.15 -8.54
CA ILE A 261 23.88 -18.17 -8.17
C ILE A 261 23.82 -16.96 -9.11
N LYS A 262 23.67 -17.19 -10.42
CA LYS A 262 23.55 -16.11 -11.40
C LYS A 262 22.28 -15.28 -11.20
N SER A 263 21.18 -15.89 -10.76
CA SER A 263 19.91 -15.18 -10.52
C SER A 263 19.88 -14.35 -9.24
N ILE A 264 20.71 -14.70 -8.25
CA ILE A 264 20.83 -13.97 -6.97
C ILE A 264 21.86 -12.84 -7.08
N THR A 265 22.84 -12.98 -7.97
CA THR A 265 23.90 -11.99 -8.16
C THR A 265 23.34 -10.79 -8.93
N PRO A 266 23.43 -9.55 -8.41
CA PRO A 266 22.94 -8.37 -9.12
C PRO A 266 23.75 -8.10 -10.39
N GLU A 267 23.14 -7.43 -11.37
CA GLU A 267 23.81 -7.08 -12.62
C GLU A 267 24.96 -6.09 -12.36
N THR A 268 26.10 -6.31 -13.02
CA THR A 268 27.21 -5.35 -13.00
C THR A 268 26.97 -4.27 -14.07
N PRO A 269 27.25 -2.99 -13.79
CA PRO A 269 26.97 -1.88 -14.72
C PRO A 269 27.63 -2.01 -16.11
N THR A 270 28.64 -2.88 -16.23
CA THR A 270 29.33 -3.21 -17.49
C THR A 270 28.50 -4.04 -18.47
N GLU A 271 27.38 -4.64 -18.04
CA GLU A 271 26.45 -5.39 -18.91
C GLU A 271 25.29 -4.52 -19.43
N ILE A 272 25.18 -3.27 -18.99
CA ILE A 272 24.22 -2.30 -19.52
C ILE A 272 24.73 -1.83 -20.89
N PRO A 273 24.02 -2.08 -22.01
CA PRO A 273 24.39 -1.48 -23.28
C PRO A 273 24.45 0.04 -23.10
N CYS A 274 25.58 0.65 -23.43
CA CYS A 274 25.85 2.08 -23.28
C CYS A 274 24.98 2.92 -24.24
N GLY A 275 23.68 2.97 -23.98
CA GLY A 275 22.69 3.77 -24.67
C GLY A 275 21.48 3.93 -23.76
N ASP A 276 21.17 5.18 -23.42
CA ASP A 276 19.88 5.62 -22.85
C ASP A 276 19.73 5.77 -21.33
N ILE A 277 20.82 5.97 -20.57
CA ILE A 277 20.71 6.73 -19.30
C ILE A 277 21.06 8.19 -19.59
N ARG A 278 20.14 8.93 -20.23
CA ARG A 278 20.07 10.37 -20.01
C ARG A 278 19.28 10.57 -18.72
N LEU A 279 20.00 10.67 -17.60
CA LEU A 279 19.55 11.40 -16.41
C LEU A 279 19.23 12.83 -16.85
N ASN A 280 18.02 13.06 -17.36
CA ASN A 280 17.49 14.39 -17.49
C ASN A 280 17.09 14.84 -16.09
N ALA A 281 18.04 15.44 -15.39
CA ALA A 281 17.75 16.38 -14.34
C ALA A 281 16.98 17.56 -14.98
N ILE A 282 15.69 17.66 -14.68
CA ILE A 282 14.92 18.90 -14.60
C ILE A 282 14.04 18.79 -13.37
#